data_AF-A0A426JQ65-F1
#
_entry.id   AF-A0A426JQ65-F1
#
_cell.length_a   1.000
_cell.length_b   1.000
_cell.length_c   1.000
_cell.angle_alpha   90.00
_cell.angle_beta   90.00
_cell.angle_gamma   90.00
#
_symmetry.space_group_name_H-M   'P 1'
#
loop_
_entity.id
_entity.type
_entity.pdbx_description
1 polymer ?
#
loop_
_entity_poly.entity_id
_entity_poly.type
_entity_poly.pdbx_seq_one_letter_code
_entity_poly.pdbx_strand_id
1 'polypeptide(L)' 'MKKVMLFLMLAVFTLSMSSFTNVNEISVGDPLSCNREARDAVIQIAHMEEGVHPSDSDFEQGWIELHHELYLDCLNN' A
#
# COMPACT_ATOMS: atom_id res chain seq x y z
N MET A 1 5.18 1.02 29.34
CA MET A 1 4.87 2.23 28.55
C MET A 1 5.36 2.14 27.09
N LYS A 2 5.20 1.00 26.40
CA LYS A 2 5.68 0.81 25.00
C LYS A 2 4.55 0.67 23.97
N LYS A 3 3.29 0.49 24.41
CA LYS A 3 2.15 0.17 23.54
C LYS A 3 1.43 1.39 22.94
N VAL A 4 1.69 2.59 23.44
CA VAL A 4 1.01 3.82 22.99
C VAL A 4 1.69 4.44 21.77
N MET A 5 2.94 4.08 21.49
CA MET A 5 3.72 4.68 20.40
C MET A 5 3.41 4.09 19.02
N LEU A 6 2.80 2.90 18.96
CA LEU A 6 2.47 2.23 17.69
C LEU A 6 1.23 2.83 17.00
N PHE A 7 0.32 3.44 17.76
CA PHE A 7 -0.91 4.02 17.21
C PHE A 7 -0.73 5.41 16.58
N LEU A 8 0.41 6.08 16.83
CA LEU A 8 0.69 7.40 16.27
C LEU A 8 1.28 7.36 14.86
N MET A 9 1.85 6.23 14.42
CA MET A 9 2.38 6.12 13.05
C MET A 9 1.27 5.88 12.01
N LEU A 10 0.16 5.23 12.40
CA LEU A 10 -0.95 4.95 11.48
C LEU A 10 -1.72 6.22 11.06
N ALA A 11 -1.80 7.23 11.94
CA ALA A 11 -2.53 8.47 11.67
C ALA A 11 -1.79 9.44 10.72
N VAL A 12 -0.46 9.34 10.63
CA VAL A 12 0.33 10.20 9.74
C VAL A 12 0.23 9.74 8.27
N PHE A 13 -0.06 8.45 8.05
CA PHE A 13 -0.26 7.91 6.70
C PHE A 13 -1.55 8.41 6.04
N THR A 14 -2.59 8.69 6.83
CA THR A 14 -3.90 9.13 6.30
C THR A 14 -3.96 10.62 5.94
N LEU A 15 -2.97 11.43 6.31
CA LEU A 15 -3.02 12.90 6.15
C LEU A 15 -2.28 13.44 4.92
N SER A 16 -1.57 12.61 4.16
CA SER A 16 -0.82 13.03 2.96
C SER A 16 -1.57 12.87 1.64
N MET A 17 -2.73 12.19 1.61
CA MET A 17 -3.48 11.91 0.38
C MET A 17 -4.63 12.88 0.08
N SER A 18 -4.93 13.83 0.96
CA SER A 18 -6.09 14.72 0.83
C SER A 18 -5.92 15.92 -0.13
N SER A 19 -4.88 15.93 -0.98
CA SER A 19 -4.56 17.11 -1.82
C SER A 19 -4.84 16.97 -3.32
N PHE A 20 -5.44 15.87 -3.78
CA PHE A 20 -5.83 15.72 -5.19
C PHE A 20 -7.33 15.47 -5.34
N THR A 21 -8.14 16.46 -4.97
CA THR A 21 -9.54 16.52 -5.42
C THR A 21 -9.57 16.92 -6.89
N ASN A 22 -9.49 15.94 -7.77
CA ASN A 22 -10.14 16.02 -9.08
C ASN A 22 -11.31 15.06 -9.07
N VAL A 23 -12.50 15.66 -9.04
CA VAL A 23 -13.79 14.99 -9.10
C VAL A 23 -13.92 14.37 -10.49
N ASN A 24 -13.79 13.05 -10.57
CA ASN A 24 -14.44 12.26 -11.61
C ASN A 24 -15.19 11.14 -10.91
N GLU A 25 -16.39 10.87 -11.44
CA GLU A 25 -17.31 9.81 -11.06
C GLU A 25 -16.58 8.51 -10.73
N ILE A 26 -17.13 7.78 -9.75
CA ILE A 26 -16.63 6.50 -9.23
C ILE A 26 -16.43 5.52 -10.39
N SER A 27 -15.21 5.47 -10.91
CA SER A 27 -14.67 4.24 -11.45
C SER A 27 -14.21 3.47 -10.24
N VAL A 28 -14.91 2.38 -9.95
CA VAL A 28 -14.34 1.16 -9.37
C VAL A 28 -12.86 1.08 -9.82
N GLY A 29 -11.94 1.00 -8.85
CA GLY A 29 -10.60 1.61 -8.91
C GLY A 29 -9.91 1.59 -10.29
N ASP A 30 -9.39 2.73 -10.75
CA ASP A 30 -8.63 2.78 -12.00
C ASP A 30 -7.46 1.77 -11.95
N PRO A 31 -7.38 0.79 -12.87
CA PRO A 31 -6.38 -0.28 -12.81
C PRO A 31 -4.94 0.23 -12.73
N LEU A 32 -4.63 1.36 -13.40
CA LEU A 32 -3.28 1.93 -13.35
C LEU A 32 -2.97 2.54 -11.98
N SER A 33 -3.95 3.18 -11.35
CA SER A 33 -3.84 3.75 -10.01
C SER A 33 -3.76 2.64 -8.97
N CYS A 34 -4.63 1.64 -9.01
CA CYS A 34 -4.59 0.49 -8.10
C CYS A 34 -3.28 -0.29 -8.19
N ASN A 35 -2.75 -0.52 -9.40
CA ASN A 35 -1.47 -1.20 -9.56
C ASN A 35 -0.31 -0.39 -8.95
N ARG A 36 -0.35 0.94 -9.09
CA ARG A 36 0.65 1.84 -8.49
C ARG A 36 0.57 1.78 -6.97
N GLU A 37 -0.62 1.92 -6.39
CA GLU A 37 -0.84 1.89 -4.95
C GLU A 37 -0.42 0.54 -4.33
N ALA A 38 -0.84 -0.57 -4.93
CA ALA A 38 -0.46 -1.91 -4.48
C ALA A 38 1.07 -2.11 -4.53
N ARG A 39 1.72 -1.68 -5.62
CA ARG A 39 3.19 -1.78 -5.76
C ARG A 39 3.91 -0.95 -4.70
N ASP A 40 3.50 0.31 -4.53
CA ASP A 40 4.15 1.24 -3.61
C ASP A 40 3.96 0.76 -2.15
N ALA A 41 2.79 0.19 -1.82
CA ALA A 41 2.54 -0.45 -0.53
C ALA A 41 3.44 -1.67 -0.28
N VAL A 42 3.56 -2.60 -1.25
CA VAL A 42 4.42 -3.78 -1.10
C VAL A 42 5.89 -3.38 -0.93
N ILE A 43 6.39 -2.42 -1.70
CA ILE A 43 7.76 -1.92 -1.56
C ILE A 43 7.98 -1.38 -0.14
N GLN A 44 7.02 -0.60 0.36
CA GLN A 44 7.14 -0.01 1.69
C GLN A 44 7.09 -1.08 2.80
N ILE A 45 6.19 -2.05 2.69
CA ILE A 45 6.07 -3.14 3.67
C ILE A 45 7.33 -4.00 3.68
N ALA A 46 7.84 -4.43 2.53
CA ALA A 46 9.07 -5.20 2.43
C ALA A 46 10.28 -4.44 3.02
N HIS A 47 10.34 -3.12 2.79
CA HIS A 47 11.38 -2.29 3.38
C HIS A 47 11.26 -2.18 4.91
N MET A 48 10.04 -2.10 5.45
CA MET A 48 9.82 -1.99 6.90
C MET A 48 10.04 -3.31 7.66
N GLU A 49 9.57 -4.42 7.10
CA GLU A 49 9.60 -5.73 7.76
C GLU A 49 10.95 -6.43 7.60
N GLU A 50 11.54 -6.35 6.40
CA GLU A 50 12.75 -7.12 6.05
C GLU A 50 13.95 -6.24 5.68
N GLY A 51 13.76 -4.94 5.47
CA GLY A 51 14.85 -4.03 5.06
C GLY A 51 15.36 -4.27 3.63
N VAL A 52 14.57 -4.95 2.80
CA VAL A 52 14.92 -5.35 1.43
C VAL A 52 13.95 -4.75 0.41
N HIS A 53 14.35 -4.73 -0.86
CA HIS A 53 13.39 -4.54 -1.96
C HIS A 53 12.66 -5.88 -2.21
N PRO A 54 11.36 -5.88 -2.53
CA PRO A 54 10.60 -7.12 -2.73
C PRO A 54 11.21 -8.13 -3.71
N SER A 55 11.79 -7.64 -4.81
CA SER A 55 12.45 -8.46 -5.84
C SER A 55 13.77 -9.09 -5.40
N ASP A 56 14.33 -8.60 -4.29
CA ASP A 56 15.62 -9.03 -3.77
C ASP A 56 15.45 -9.92 -2.52
N SER A 57 14.19 -10.22 -2.13
CA SER A 57 13.83 -11.03 -0.97
C SER A 57 13.69 -12.50 -1.34
N ASP A 58 14.11 -13.41 -0.45
CA ASP A 58 13.79 -14.85 -0.53
C ASP A 58 12.27 -15.10 -0.45
N PHE A 59 11.49 -14.09 -0.05
CA PHE A 59 10.03 -14.09 0.05
C PHE A 59 9.33 -13.39 -1.14
N GLU A 60 10.00 -13.25 -2.29
CA GLU A 60 9.47 -12.60 -3.51
C GLU A 60 8.05 -13.06 -3.89
N GLN A 61 7.75 -14.36 -3.80
CA GLN A 61 6.41 -14.88 -4.11
C GLN A 61 5.33 -14.31 -3.18
N GLY A 62 5.62 -14.19 -1.88
CA GLY A 62 4.67 -13.62 -0.93
C GLY A 62 4.40 -12.13 -1.20
N TRP A 63 5.41 -11.40 -1.69
CA TRP A 63 5.24 -10.01 -2.10
C TRP A 63 4.38 -9.87 -3.37
N ILE A 64 4.48 -10.81 -4.31
CA ILE A 64 3.62 -10.87 -5.50
C ILE A 64 2.17 -11.18 -5.10
N GLU A 65 1.96 -12.13 -4.19
CA GLU A 65 0.63 -12.47 -3.67
C GLU A 65 -0.01 -11.27 -2.95
N LEU A 66 0.75 -10.59 -2.07
CA LEU A 66 0.28 -9.39 -1.39
C LEU A 66 -0.04 -8.25 -2.37
N HIS A 67 0.79 -8.05 -3.41
CA HIS A 67 0.50 -7.07 -4.46
C HIS A 67 -0.85 -7.37 -5.13
N HIS A 68 -1.08 -8.64 -5.48
CA HIS A 68 -2.30 -9.07 -6.13
C HIS A 68 -3.53 -8.86 -5.26
N GLU A 69 -3.45 -9.18 -3.96
CA GLU A 69 -4.55 -8.98 -3.01
C GLU A 69 -4.90 -7.49 -2.86
N LEU A 70 -3.91 -6.63 -2.65
CA LEU A 70 -4.12 -5.18 -2.53
C LEU A 70 -4.65 -4.56 -3.84
N TYR A 71 -4.18 -5.05 -4.98
CA TYR A 71 -4.68 -4.62 -6.29
C TYR A 71 -6.15 -4.99 -6.49
N LEU A 72 -6.54 -6.23 -6.17
CA LEU A 72 -7.93 -6.66 -6.27
C LEU A 72 -8.84 -5.95 -5.27
N ASP A 73 -8.36 -5.68 -4.05
CA ASP A 73 -9.12 -4.91 -3.06
C ASP A 73 -9.39 -3.48 -3.57
N CYS A 74 -8.37 -2.80 -4.09
CA CYS A 74 -8.53 -1.48 -4.71
C CYS A 74 -9.48 -1.49 -5.91
N LEU A 75 -9.41 -2.52 -6.75
CA LEU A 75 -10.30 -2.67 -7.91
C LEU A 75 -11.74 -2.97 -7.54
N ASN A 76 -12.06 -3.43 -6.33
CA ASN A 76 -13.42 -3.86 -5.97
C ASN A 76 -14.11 -2.97 -4.93
N ASN A 77 -13.39 -1.98 -4.38
CA ASN A 77 -13.90 -0.94 -3.48
C ASN A 77 -14.26 0.35 -4.24
#